data_AF-A0A640V0S0-F1
#
_entry.id   AF-A0A640V0S0-F1
#
_cell.length_a   1.000
_cell.length_b   1.000
_cell.length_c   1.000
_cell.angle_alpha   90.00
_cell.angle_beta   90.00
_cell.angle_gamma   90.00
#
_symmetry.space_group_name_H-M   'P 1'
#
loop_
_entity.id
_entity.type
_entity.pdbx_description
1 polymer ?
#
loop_
_entity_poly.entity_id
_entity_poly.type
_entity_poly.pdbx_seq_one_letter_code
_entity_poly.pdbx_strand_id
1 'polypeptide(L)'
;MPPQRRTPELNEAAQLSDQLRAAGYTKRDIAHIINRDASLVSQFYTRHKGAAFVPALRHALAAVHAGITDTAELAALAAPHITRRTTAAGTRARVRTKAVLITPTGTGTGRAGAQAIASGAARLRPLIAEAARQRLRLAFTVRMPKSGFTLASGSRADSPGIRRDVVQRADHTEERSYGSATTGGFDATDFAQRVDAAGGDVTAAVQHWLLETGRIHPDAHITHLEIRTWRPR
;
A
#
# COMPACT_ATOMS: atom_id res chain seq x y z
N MET A 1 -4.62 15.82 -48.48
CA MET A 1 -3.67 16.26 -47.43
C MET A 1 -3.88 15.40 -46.20
N PRO A 2 -2.84 14.77 -45.63
CA PRO A 2 -2.99 14.07 -44.36
C PRO A 2 -3.18 15.10 -43.23
N PRO A 3 -3.96 14.78 -42.18
CA PRO A 3 -4.15 15.70 -41.05
C PRO A 3 -2.83 15.90 -40.32
N GLN A 4 -2.38 17.15 -40.19
CA GLN A 4 -1.32 17.55 -39.28
C GLN A 4 -1.70 17.10 -37.86
N ARG A 5 -1.00 16.08 -37.34
CA ARG A 5 -1.03 15.76 -35.91
C ARG A 5 -0.52 16.99 -35.18
N ARG A 6 -1.42 17.76 -34.56
CA ARG A 6 -1.06 18.76 -33.56
C ARG A 6 -0.19 18.07 -32.52
N THR A 7 1.09 18.44 -32.45
CA THR A 7 1.97 18.06 -31.34
C THR A 7 1.26 18.51 -30.07
N PRO A 8 0.90 17.60 -29.14
CA PRO A 8 0.23 18.02 -27.93
C PRO A 8 1.13 19.03 -27.20
N GLU A 9 0.60 20.21 -26.90
CA GLU A 9 1.34 21.22 -26.15
C GLU A 9 1.77 20.62 -24.81
N LEU A 10 3.08 20.56 -24.60
CA LEU A 10 3.65 20.09 -23.34
C LEU A 10 3.18 21.01 -22.23
N ASN A 11 2.76 20.43 -21.11
CA ASN A 11 2.48 21.24 -19.95
C ASN A 11 3.77 21.89 -19.41
N GLU A 12 3.61 22.94 -18.63
CA GLU A 12 4.75 23.73 -18.15
C GLU A 12 5.79 22.89 -17.38
N ALA A 13 5.34 21.93 -16.56
CA ALA A 13 6.25 21.04 -15.84
C ALA A 13 7.12 20.18 -16.78
N ALA A 14 6.56 19.72 -17.91
CA ALA A 14 7.28 18.99 -18.94
C ALA A 14 8.26 19.90 -19.68
N GLN A 15 7.87 21.13 -20.03
CA GLN A 15 8.75 22.11 -20.69
C GLN A 15 9.96 22.48 -19.81
N LEU A 16 9.74 22.73 -18.52
CA LEU A 16 10.82 23.02 -17.57
C LEU A 16 11.72 21.80 -17.36
N SER A 17 11.14 20.60 -17.35
CA SER A 17 11.92 19.36 -17.27
C SER A 17 12.78 19.15 -18.53
N ASP A 18 12.31 19.52 -19.72
CA ASP A 18 13.10 19.45 -20.94
C ASP A 18 14.26 20.46 -20.93
N GLN A 19 14.08 21.65 -20.37
CA GLN A 19 15.17 22.62 -20.20
C GLN A 19 16.25 22.11 -19.23
N LEU A 20 15.85 21.52 -18.10
CA LEU A 20 16.80 20.85 -17.20
C LEU A 20 17.51 19.67 -17.88
N ARG A 21 16.81 18.90 -18.72
CA ARG A 21 17.46 17.82 -19.49
C ARG A 21 18.45 18.34 -20.53
N ALA A 22 18.14 19.46 -21.17
CA ALA A 22 19.05 20.13 -22.10
C ALA A 22 20.32 20.64 -21.38
N ALA A 23 20.20 21.00 -20.10
CA ALA A 23 21.34 21.34 -19.23
C ALA A 23 22.09 20.11 -18.68
N GLY A 24 21.74 18.89 -19.10
CA GLY A 24 22.46 17.65 -18.75
C GLY A 24 21.87 16.85 -17.59
N TYR A 25 20.78 17.30 -16.97
CA TYR A 25 20.15 16.56 -15.87
C TYR A 25 19.33 15.37 -16.36
N THR A 26 19.47 14.22 -15.71
CA THR A 26 18.65 13.06 -16.04
C THR A 26 17.25 13.20 -15.45
N LYS A 27 16.31 12.39 -15.96
CA LYS A 27 14.96 12.28 -15.37
C LYS A 27 15.00 11.89 -13.88
N ARG A 28 16.03 11.14 -13.45
CA ARG A 28 16.22 10.74 -12.06
C ARG A 28 16.65 11.93 -11.20
N ASP A 29 17.54 12.77 -11.71
CA ASP A 29 18.03 13.96 -11.00
C ASP A 29 16.92 14.98 -10.83
N ILE A 30 16.12 15.21 -11.88
CA ILE A 30 14.94 16.08 -11.82
C ILE A 30 13.94 15.56 -10.79
N ALA A 31 13.73 14.24 -10.73
CA ALA A 31 12.90 13.61 -9.70
C ALA A 31 13.46 13.83 -8.29
N HIS A 32 14.78 13.72 -8.11
CA HIS A 32 15.45 13.96 -6.84
C HIS A 32 15.29 15.42 -6.38
N ILE A 33 15.50 16.39 -7.27
CA ILE A 33 15.32 17.83 -7.02
C ILE A 33 13.92 18.13 -6.48
N ILE A 34 12.88 17.50 -7.04
CA ILE A 34 11.49 17.70 -6.59
C ILE A 34 11.04 16.71 -5.51
N ASN A 35 11.97 15.94 -4.93
CA ASN A 35 11.73 14.92 -3.91
C ASN A 35 10.66 13.88 -4.30
N ARG A 36 10.73 13.32 -5.51
CA ARG A 36 9.77 12.34 -6.06
C ARG A 36 10.48 11.26 -6.88
N ASP A 37 9.71 10.25 -7.28
CA ASP A 37 10.19 9.21 -8.18
C ASP A 37 10.18 9.65 -9.65
N ALA A 38 11.12 9.13 -10.45
CA ALA A 38 11.22 9.38 -11.90
C ALA A 38 9.95 9.01 -12.69
N SER A 39 9.11 8.11 -12.14
CA SER A 39 7.79 7.79 -12.68
C SER A 39 6.87 9.02 -12.72
N LEU A 40 6.95 9.90 -11.70
CA LEU A 40 6.15 11.11 -11.68
C LEU A 40 6.58 12.09 -12.78
N VAL A 41 7.89 12.25 -13.01
CA VAL A 41 8.41 13.11 -14.08
C VAL A 41 7.95 12.60 -15.46
N SER A 42 7.89 11.28 -15.66
CA SER A 42 7.30 10.69 -16.87
C SER A 42 5.80 11.01 -17.05
N GLN A 43 5.08 11.23 -15.95
CA GLN A 43 3.67 11.60 -15.96
C GLN A 43 3.43 13.08 -16.31
N PHE A 44 4.47 13.93 -16.32
CA PHE A 44 4.34 15.30 -16.82
C PHE A 44 3.97 15.29 -18.30
N TYR A 45 4.68 14.47 -19.07
CA TYR A 45 4.50 14.31 -20.52
C TYR A 45 3.26 13.49 -20.88
N THR A 46 2.95 12.44 -20.12
CA THR A 46 1.93 11.46 -20.52
C THR A 46 0.56 11.69 -19.90
N ARG A 47 0.50 12.38 -18.76
CA ARG A 47 -0.74 12.54 -17.97
C ARG A 47 -1.01 14.00 -17.59
N HIS A 48 -0.26 14.94 -18.18
CA HIS A 48 -0.32 16.37 -17.88
C HIS A 48 -0.26 16.69 -16.37
N LYS A 49 0.44 15.87 -15.57
CA LYS A 49 0.67 16.13 -14.15
C LYS A 49 1.82 17.13 -13.97
N GLY A 50 2.03 17.59 -12.74
CA GLY A 50 3.24 18.35 -12.39
C GLY A 50 3.03 19.82 -12.05
N ALA A 51 1.81 20.36 -12.20
CA ALA A 51 1.51 21.76 -11.91
C ALA A 51 1.98 22.21 -10.51
N ALA A 52 1.80 21.37 -9.49
CA ALA A 52 2.23 21.67 -8.12
C ALA A 52 3.77 21.78 -7.93
N PHE A 53 4.55 21.31 -8.90
CA PHE A 53 6.02 21.33 -8.87
C PHE A 53 6.61 22.41 -9.79
N VAL A 54 5.79 23.11 -10.58
CA VAL A 54 6.26 24.19 -11.47
C VAL A 54 7.08 25.25 -10.73
N PRO A 55 6.65 25.78 -9.57
CA PRO A 55 7.46 26.75 -8.82
C PRO A 55 8.84 26.19 -8.45
N ALA A 56 8.88 24.96 -7.96
CA ALA A 56 10.14 24.27 -7.59
C ALA A 56 11.06 24.07 -8.81
N LEU A 57 10.51 23.66 -9.95
CA LEU A 57 11.27 23.47 -11.20
C LEU A 57 11.81 24.79 -11.75
N ARG A 58 11.04 25.89 -11.68
CA ARG A 58 11.51 27.23 -12.08
C ARG A 58 12.68 27.69 -11.22
N HIS A 59 12.59 27.52 -9.91
CA HIS A 59 13.68 27.89 -8.99
C HIS A 59 14.94 27.05 -9.22
N ALA A 60 14.79 25.74 -9.40
CA ALA A 60 15.91 24.87 -9.75
C ALA A 60 16.56 25.30 -11.08
N LEU A 61 15.77 25.58 -12.11
CA LEU A 61 16.30 26.02 -13.41
C LEU A 61 17.01 27.38 -13.33
N ALA A 62 16.46 28.33 -12.57
CA ALA A 62 17.13 29.61 -12.33
C ALA A 62 18.47 29.44 -11.61
N ALA A 63 18.55 28.53 -10.64
CA ALA A 63 19.79 28.18 -9.95
C ALA A 63 20.82 27.53 -10.88
N VAL A 64 20.38 26.64 -11.79
CA VAL A 64 21.23 26.08 -12.84
C VAL A 64 21.79 27.19 -13.75
N HIS A 65 20.97 28.15 -14.16
CA HIS A 65 21.43 29.30 -14.95
C HIS A 65 22.38 30.22 -14.16
N ALA A 66 22.28 30.24 -12.84
CA ALA A 66 23.22 30.94 -11.94
C ALA A 66 24.52 30.15 -11.69
N GLY A 67 24.68 28.96 -12.29
CA GLY A 67 25.90 28.17 -12.22
C GLY A 67 25.90 27.06 -11.16
N ILE A 68 24.79 26.83 -10.46
CA ILE A 68 24.68 25.74 -9.48
C ILE A 68 24.49 24.43 -10.23
N THR A 69 25.46 23.52 -10.10
CA THR A 69 25.42 22.22 -10.78
C THR A 69 25.02 21.06 -9.86
N ASP A 70 25.23 21.19 -8.55
CA ASP A 70 24.99 20.11 -7.59
C ASP A 70 23.51 19.81 -7.38
N THR A 71 23.13 18.55 -7.55
CA THR A 71 21.72 18.12 -7.46
C THR A 71 21.13 18.22 -6.05
N ALA A 72 21.94 18.07 -5.00
CA ALA A 72 21.46 18.17 -3.63
C ALA A 72 21.22 19.64 -3.24
N GLU A 73 22.08 20.55 -3.68
CA GLU A 73 21.91 21.98 -3.54
C GLU A 73 20.68 22.49 -4.31
N LEU A 74 20.48 22.04 -5.54
CA LEU A 74 19.27 22.32 -6.32
C LEU A 74 18.01 21.79 -5.62
N ALA A 75 18.07 20.61 -5.01
CA ALA A 75 16.95 20.05 -4.23
C ALA A 75 16.64 20.91 -3.00
N ALA A 76 17.67 21.41 -2.30
CA ALA A 76 17.50 22.30 -1.14
C ALA A 76 16.83 23.63 -1.54
N LEU A 77 17.24 24.22 -2.68
CA LEU A 77 16.64 25.44 -3.22
C LEU A 77 15.20 25.22 -3.72
N ALA A 78 14.90 24.05 -4.28
CA ALA A 78 13.57 23.71 -4.77
C ALA A 78 12.58 23.37 -3.62
N ALA A 79 13.06 22.83 -2.50
CA ALA A 79 12.24 22.29 -1.43
C ALA A 79 11.17 23.25 -0.87
N PRO A 80 11.44 24.54 -0.60
CA PRO A 80 10.44 25.50 -0.11
C PRO A 80 9.26 25.69 -1.06
N HIS A 81 9.44 25.39 -2.35
CA HIS A 81 8.47 25.63 -3.40
C HIS A 81 7.66 24.37 -3.76
N ILE A 82 7.89 23.24 -3.09
CA ILE A 82 7.15 22.00 -3.32
C ILE A 82 5.89 22.00 -2.46
N THR A 83 4.74 22.28 -3.08
CA THR A 83 3.45 22.27 -2.39
C THR A 83 2.84 20.87 -2.38
N ARG A 84 2.33 20.44 -1.21
CA ARG A 84 1.49 19.24 -1.16
C ARG A 84 0.13 19.56 -1.75
N ARG A 85 -0.37 18.65 -2.58
CA ARG A 85 -1.76 18.68 -3.06
C ARG A 85 -2.71 18.74 -1.86
N THR A 86 -3.68 19.64 -1.91
CA THR A 86 -4.81 19.70 -0.98
C THR A 86 -6.00 18.90 -1.51
N THR A 87 -6.87 18.44 -0.62
CA THR A 87 -8.18 17.88 -0.97
C THR A 87 -9.10 19.00 -1.44
N ALA A 88 -10.27 18.65 -2.01
CA ALA A 88 -11.28 19.64 -2.37
C ALA A 88 -11.74 20.51 -1.18
N ALA A 89 -11.58 20.01 0.05
CA ALA A 89 -11.86 20.73 1.29
C ALA A 89 -10.65 21.52 1.85
N GLY A 90 -9.58 21.71 1.06
CA GLY A 90 -8.40 22.49 1.47
C GLY A 90 -7.44 21.79 2.44
N THR A 91 -7.80 20.61 2.95
CA THR A 91 -6.92 19.83 3.84
C THR A 91 -5.78 19.17 3.08
N ARG A 92 -4.62 18.92 3.71
CA ARG A 92 -3.49 18.24 3.05
C ARG A 92 -3.92 16.85 2.57
N ALA A 93 -3.79 16.55 1.27
CA ALA A 93 -4.14 15.25 0.73
C ALA A 93 -3.22 14.17 1.36
N ARG A 94 -3.84 13.12 1.89
CA ARG A 94 -3.11 12.01 2.49
C ARG A 94 -2.34 11.26 1.40
N VAL A 95 -1.03 11.08 1.61
CA VAL A 95 -0.22 10.24 0.73
C VAL A 95 -0.74 8.80 0.89
N ARG A 96 -1.07 8.14 -0.23
CA ARG A 96 -1.26 6.68 -0.23
C ARG A 96 0.11 6.05 0.00
N THR A 97 0.49 5.87 1.25
CA THR A 97 1.68 5.09 1.59
C THR A 97 1.43 3.63 1.19
N LYS A 98 2.45 3.01 0.62
CA LYS A 98 2.49 1.57 0.33
C LYS A 98 2.22 0.81 1.63
N ALA A 99 1.45 -0.26 1.53
CA ALA A 99 0.75 -0.88 2.64
C ALA A 99 1.65 -1.17 3.87
N VAL A 100 1.20 -0.63 4.99
CA VAL A 100 1.41 -1.05 6.38
C VAL A 100 2.78 -0.83 7.02
N LEU A 101 2.81 0.09 7.98
CA LEU A 101 3.72 0.04 9.12
C LEU A 101 2.89 0.18 10.39
N ILE A 102 3.20 -0.64 11.38
CA ILE A 102 2.64 -0.56 12.73
C ILE A 102 2.85 0.88 13.22
N THR A 103 1.77 1.52 13.67
CA THR A 103 1.81 2.87 14.22
C THR A 103 2.72 2.90 15.46
N PRO A 104 3.25 4.06 15.87
CA PRO A 104 4.02 4.18 17.11
C PRO A 104 3.26 3.67 18.35
N THR A 105 1.92 3.68 18.31
CA THR A 105 1.06 3.13 19.37
C THR A 105 0.95 1.60 19.33
N GLY A 106 1.66 0.92 18.41
CA GLY A 106 1.72 -0.53 18.32
C GLY A 106 0.51 -1.16 17.64
N THR A 107 -0.21 -0.42 16.79
CA THR A 107 -1.33 -0.96 16.00
C THR A 107 -1.00 -1.01 14.52
N GLY A 108 -1.30 -2.12 13.86
CA GLY A 108 -1.04 -2.30 12.42
C GLY A 108 -2.28 -2.86 11.71
N THR A 109 -2.44 -2.52 10.43
CA THR A 109 -3.50 -3.13 9.60
C THR A 109 -3.07 -3.23 8.15
N GLY A 110 -3.24 -4.40 7.55
CA GLY A 110 -2.95 -4.69 6.16
C GLY A 110 -4.08 -5.42 5.47
N ARG A 111 -4.28 -5.16 4.18
CA ARG A 111 -5.30 -5.83 3.36
C ARG A 111 -4.71 -6.37 2.08
N ALA A 112 -5.22 -7.50 1.60
CA ALA A 112 -4.97 -8.11 0.32
C ALA A 112 -6.32 -8.42 -0.36
N GLY A 113 -6.45 -8.02 -1.62
CA GLY A 113 -7.57 -8.42 -2.47
C GLY A 113 -7.13 -9.48 -3.48
N ALA A 114 -8.06 -10.02 -4.26
CA ALA A 114 -7.89 -11.16 -5.15
C ALA A 114 -6.54 -11.24 -5.89
N GLN A 115 -6.11 -10.16 -6.56
CA GLN A 115 -4.82 -10.15 -7.27
C GLN A 115 -3.61 -10.41 -6.36
N ALA A 116 -3.59 -9.81 -5.17
CA ALA A 116 -2.52 -10.02 -4.22
C ALA A 116 -2.63 -11.40 -3.57
N ILE A 117 -3.83 -11.92 -3.37
CA ILE A 117 -4.06 -13.29 -2.86
C ILE A 117 -3.46 -14.33 -3.83
N ALA A 118 -3.66 -14.16 -5.13
CA ALA A 118 -3.08 -15.04 -6.15
C ALA A 118 -1.54 -15.07 -6.13
N SER A 119 -0.89 -14.03 -5.59
CA SER A 119 0.56 -13.96 -5.38
C SER A 119 0.94 -14.16 -3.89
N GLY A 120 0.16 -14.93 -3.14
CA GLY A 120 0.43 -15.30 -1.75
C GLY A 120 0.32 -14.16 -0.73
N ALA A 121 -0.26 -13.03 -1.11
CA ALA A 121 -0.39 -11.82 -0.31
C ALA A 121 0.94 -11.36 0.35
N ALA A 122 2.08 -11.60 -0.33
CA ALA A 122 3.43 -11.34 0.19
C ALA A 122 3.63 -9.93 0.78
N ARG A 123 2.85 -8.94 0.31
CA ARG A 123 2.85 -7.57 0.85
C ARG A 123 2.43 -7.46 2.32
N LEU A 124 1.77 -8.47 2.88
CA LEU A 124 1.37 -8.52 4.29
C LEU A 124 2.48 -9.09 5.19
N ARG A 125 3.47 -9.79 4.62
CA ARG A 125 4.56 -10.42 5.38
C ARG A 125 5.35 -9.40 6.22
N PRO A 126 5.73 -8.21 5.71
CA PRO A 126 6.45 -7.22 6.53
C PRO A 126 5.65 -6.76 7.76
N LEU A 127 4.33 -6.61 7.65
CA LEU A 127 3.48 -6.29 8.81
C LEU A 127 3.55 -7.40 9.87
N ILE A 128 3.43 -8.66 9.44
CA ILE A 128 3.44 -9.82 10.36
C ILE A 128 4.82 -9.97 11.00
N ALA A 129 5.89 -9.85 10.23
CA ALA A 129 7.27 -9.90 10.73
C ALA A 129 7.56 -8.79 11.75
N GLU A 130 7.12 -7.56 11.47
CA GLU A 130 7.29 -6.45 12.41
C GLU A 130 6.43 -6.62 13.67
N ALA A 131 5.21 -7.17 13.53
CA ALA A 131 4.37 -7.50 14.65
C ALA A 131 4.99 -8.57 15.55
N ALA A 132 5.60 -9.60 14.96
CA ALA A 132 6.35 -10.63 15.68
C ALA A 132 7.56 -10.02 16.42
N ARG A 133 8.35 -9.17 15.73
CA ARG A 133 9.49 -8.47 16.33
C ARG A 133 9.09 -7.63 17.55
N GLN A 134 7.92 -7.01 17.50
CA GLN A 134 7.35 -6.21 18.59
C GLN A 134 6.50 -7.03 19.58
N ARG A 135 6.43 -8.37 19.44
CA ARG A 135 5.62 -9.28 20.29
C ARG A 135 4.15 -8.84 20.42
N LEU A 136 3.55 -8.47 19.29
CA LEU A 136 2.16 -8.02 19.22
C LEU A 136 1.19 -9.20 19.13
N ARG A 137 -0.10 -8.89 19.33
CA ARG A 137 -1.21 -9.79 19.00
C ARG A 137 -1.67 -9.52 17.58
N LEU A 138 -2.24 -10.55 16.94
CA LEU A 138 -2.72 -10.54 15.57
C LEU A 138 -4.16 -11.07 15.49
N ALA A 139 -4.94 -10.50 14.58
CA ALA A 139 -6.21 -11.06 14.11
C ALA A 139 -6.20 -11.01 12.58
N PHE A 140 -6.99 -11.87 11.96
CA PHE A 140 -7.22 -11.80 10.53
C PHE A 140 -8.70 -11.92 10.18
N THR A 141 -9.05 -11.41 9.00
CA THR A 141 -10.39 -11.51 8.44
C THR A 141 -10.27 -12.01 7.01
N VAL A 142 -11.00 -13.06 6.67
CA VAL A 142 -11.03 -13.64 5.31
C VAL A 142 -12.37 -13.41 4.66
N ARG A 143 -12.39 -13.32 3.34
CA ARG A 143 -13.60 -13.39 2.52
C ARG A 143 -13.48 -14.53 1.53
N MET A 144 -14.56 -15.30 1.37
CA MET A 144 -14.66 -16.35 0.35
C MET A 144 -16.14 -16.67 0.08
N PRO A 145 -16.47 -17.48 -0.96
CA PRO A 145 -17.83 -17.98 -1.16
C PRO A 145 -18.34 -18.66 0.12
N LYS A 146 -19.63 -18.46 0.44
CA LYS A 146 -20.24 -19.05 1.65
C LYS A 146 -20.09 -20.58 1.69
N SER A 147 -20.14 -21.23 0.53
CA SER A 147 -19.94 -22.67 0.37
C SER A 147 -18.53 -23.16 0.74
N GLY A 148 -17.54 -22.26 0.82
CA GLY A 148 -16.19 -22.62 1.25
C GLY A 148 -16.08 -22.86 2.76
N PHE A 149 -17.02 -22.37 3.56
CA PHE A 149 -17.02 -22.58 5.00
C PHE A 149 -17.75 -23.87 5.39
N THR A 150 -17.14 -24.67 6.26
CA THR A 150 -17.73 -25.91 6.79
C THR A 150 -18.75 -25.64 7.90
N LEU A 151 -18.58 -24.52 8.61
CA LEU A 151 -19.40 -24.15 9.75
C LEU A 151 -20.41 -23.08 9.37
N ALA A 152 -21.62 -23.19 9.93
CA ALA A 152 -22.67 -22.20 9.74
C ALA A 152 -22.20 -20.79 10.13
N SER A 153 -22.68 -19.80 9.38
CA SER A 153 -22.45 -18.38 9.65
C SER A 153 -22.82 -18.07 11.10
N GLY A 154 -21.86 -17.54 11.87
CA GLY A 154 -22.11 -17.20 13.26
C GLY A 154 -22.08 -18.40 14.23
N SER A 155 -21.51 -19.55 13.85
CA SER A 155 -21.34 -20.66 14.79
C SER A 155 -20.37 -20.31 15.93
N ARG A 156 -20.62 -20.82 17.14
CA ARG A 156 -19.67 -20.74 18.28
C ARG A 156 -18.48 -21.70 18.10
N ALA A 157 -18.64 -22.76 17.33
CA ALA A 157 -17.58 -23.73 17.05
C ALA A 157 -16.51 -23.19 16.08
N ASP A 158 -16.82 -22.12 15.33
CA ASP A 158 -15.94 -21.55 14.30
C ASP A 158 -14.73 -20.83 14.88
N SER A 159 -14.84 -20.32 16.11
CA SER A 159 -13.75 -19.63 16.80
C SER A 159 -13.90 -19.73 18.31
N PRO A 160 -13.61 -20.89 18.93
CA PRO A 160 -13.64 -21.03 20.38
C PRO A 160 -12.65 -20.05 21.02
N GLY A 161 -13.15 -19.13 21.86
CA GLY A 161 -12.32 -18.14 22.56
C GLY A 161 -11.93 -16.90 21.74
N ILE A 162 -12.45 -16.72 20.52
CA ILE A 162 -12.18 -15.57 19.67
C ILE A 162 -13.50 -15.00 19.12
N ARG A 163 -13.69 -13.68 19.17
CA ARG A 163 -14.88 -13.01 18.61
C ARG A 163 -14.91 -13.16 17.10
N ARG A 164 -16.10 -13.52 16.60
CA ARG A 164 -16.47 -13.49 15.19
C ARG A 164 -17.26 -12.22 14.90
N ASP A 165 -16.89 -11.56 13.83
CA ASP A 165 -17.79 -10.66 13.11
C ASP A 165 -17.98 -11.30 11.73
N VAL A 166 -19.24 -11.62 11.42
CA VAL A 166 -19.63 -12.25 10.15
C VAL A 166 -20.39 -11.24 9.32
N VAL A 167 -19.92 -10.98 8.11
CA VAL A 167 -20.60 -10.09 7.16
C VAL A 167 -20.93 -10.90 5.91
N GLN A 168 -22.22 -11.19 5.73
CA GLN A 168 -22.74 -11.79 4.51
C GLN A 168 -22.92 -10.69 3.45
N ARG A 169 -22.52 -10.96 2.22
CA ARG A 169 -22.62 -10.00 1.11
C ARG A 169 -23.58 -10.51 0.03
N ALA A 170 -24.10 -9.58 -0.75
CA ALA A 170 -25.06 -9.86 -1.83
C ALA A 170 -24.49 -10.77 -2.93
N ASP A 171 -23.15 -10.83 -3.07
CA ASP A 171 -22.47 -11.67 -4.06
C ASP A 171 -22.18 -13.09 -3.56
N HIS A 172 -22.98 -13.59 -2.60
CA HIS A 172 -22.88 -14.93 -2.00
C HIS A 172 -21.52 -15.24 -1.35
N THR A 173 -20.71 -14.22 -1.08
CA THR A 173 -19.50 -14.33 -0.27
C THR A 173 -19.78 -13.94 1.18
N GLU A 174 -18.93 -14.43 2.06
CA GLU A 174 -19.00 -14.14 3.48
C GLU A 174 -17.63 -13.75 4.00
N GLU A 175 -17.59 -12.70 4.82
CA GLU A 175 -16.41 -12.29 5.57
C GLU A 175 -16.47 -12.86 6.98
N ARG A 176 -15.38 -13.49 7.43
CA ARG A 176 -15.23 -14.00 8.79
C ARG A 176 -13.97 -13.48 9.44
N SER A 177 -14.14 -12.90 10.63
CA SER A 177 -13.03 -12.42 11.45
C SER A 177 -12.63 -13.44 12.51
N TYR A 178 -11.32 -13.70 12.59
CA TYR A 178 -10.66 -14.55 13.56
C TYR A 178 -9.69 -13.66 14.37
N GLY A 179 -10.17 -13.22 15.53
CA GLY A 179 -9.39 -12.50 16.53
C GLY A 179 -9.94 -11.09 16.74
N SER A 180 -9.78 -10.57 17.95
CA SER A 180 -10.03 -9.15 18.23
C SER A 180 -9.23 -8.68 19.44
N ALA A 181 -9.03 -7.37 19.55
CA ALA A 181 -8.41 -6.78 20.73
C ALA A 181 -9.22 -7.02 22.02
N THR A 182 -10.52 -7.29 21.91
CA THR A 182 -11.42 -7.48 23.07
C THR A 182 -11.44 -8.93 23.56
N THR A 183 -11.35 -9.90 22.65
CA THR A 183 -11.51 -11.33 22.98
C THR A 183 -10.25 -12.14 22.80
N GLY A 184 -9.13 -11.49 22.50
CA GLY A 184 -7.88 -12.17 22.16
C GLY A 184 -7.73 -12.41 20.67
N GLY A 185 -6.47 -12.62 20.29
CA GLY A 185 -6.02 -12.94 18.94
C GLY A 185 -4.89 -13.94 18.99
N PHE A 186 -4.20 -14.13 17.87
CA PHE A 186 -3.00 -14.94 17.75
C PHE A 186 -1.78 -14.21 18.31
N ASP A 187 -0.78 -14.95 18.75
CA ASP A 187 0.56 -14.38 18.92
C ASP A 187 1.14 -14.10 17.53
N ALA A 188 1.66 -12.89 17.30
CA ALA A 188 2.23 -12.55 16.00
C ALA A 188 3.49 -13.37 15.69
N THR A 189 4.23 -13.82 16.71
CA THR A 189 5.43 -14.66 16.56
C THR A 189 5.06 -16.04 16.04
N ASP A 190 4.07 -16.69 16.65
CA ASP A 190 3.57 -18.00 16.22
C ASP A 190 3.01 -17.91 14.79
N PHE A 191 2.29 -16.84 14.49
CA PHE A 191 1.74 -16.65 13.16
C PHE A 191 2.82 -16.34 12.11
N ALA A 192 3.88 -15.61 12.47
CA ALA A 192 5.02 -15.38 11.60
C ALA A 192 5.74 -16.70 11.25
N GLN A 193 5.90 -17.60 12.22
CA GLN A 193 6.47 -18.93 11.97
C GLN A 193 5.63 -19.74 10.96
N ARG A 194 4.30 -19.66 11.06
CA ARG A 194 3.40 -20.28 10.06
C ARG A 194 3.57 -19.69 8.67
N VAL A 195 3.73 -18.37 8.57
CA VAL A 195 4.01 -17.69 7.30
C VAL A 195 5.36 -18.12 6.73
N ASP A 196 6.40 -18.23 7.54
CA ASP A 196 7.72 -18.69 7.09
C ASP A 196 7.70 -20.17 6.68
N ALA A 197 6.97 -21.03 7.40
CA ALA A 197 6.75 -22.42 7.02
C ALA A 197 6.02 -22.57 5.67
N ALA A 198 5.18 -21.58 5.32
CA ALA A 198 4.54 -21.47 4.01
C ALA A 198 5.41 -20.73 2.96
N GLY A 199 6.72 -20.61 3.17
CA GLY A 199 7.64 -19.96 2.23
C GLY A 199 7.44 -18.43 2.13
N GLY A 200 6.78 -17.82 3.11
CA GLY A 200 6.41 -16.41 3.09
C GLY A 200 5.06 -16.10 2.45
N ASP A 201 4.31 -17.13 2.04
CA ASP A 201 2.94 -16.99 1.52
C ASP A 201 1.95 -16.84 2.69
N VAL A 202 1.43 -15.63 2.84
CA VAL A 202 0.49 -15.28 3.91
C VAL A 202 -0.90 -15.88 3.65
N THR A 203 -1.29 -16.04 2.38
CA THR A 203 -2.57 -16.66 2.03
C THR A 203 -2.53 -18.14 2.38
N ALA A 204 -1.47 -18.85 1.99
CA ALA A 204 -1.30 -20.26 2.29
C ALA A 204 -1.25 -20.50 3.81
N ALA A 205 -0.51 -19.68 4.57
CA ALA A 205 -0.48 -19.79 6.03
C ALA A 205 -1.87 -19.65 6.68
N VAL A 206 -2.68 -18.70 6.22
CA VAL A 206 -4.07 -18.51 6.69
C VAL A 206 -4.95 -19.69 6.26
N GLN A 207 -4.83 -20.14 5.01
CA GLN A 207 -5.61 -21.25 4.47
C GLN A 207 -5.30 -22.55 5.21
N HIS A 208 -4.01 -22.85 5.45
CA HIS A 208 -3.59 -24.01 6.23
C HIS A 208 -4.16 -23.97 7.64
N TRP A 209 -4.10 -22.83 8.34
CA TRP A 209 -4.70 -22.73 9.67
C TRP A 209 -6.22 -23.00 9.61
N LEU A 210 -6.94 -22.44 8.64
CA LEU A 210 -8.39 -22.65 8.49
C LEU A 210 -8.74 -24.11 8.18
N LEU A 211 -7.89 -24.82 7.41
CA LEU A 211 -8.04 -26.23 7.10
C LEU A 211 -7.74 -27.13 8.31
N GLU A 212 -6.60 -26.91 8.97
CA GLU A 212 -6.16 -27.64 10.18
C GLU A 212 -7.22 -27.59 11.27
N THR A 213 -7.91 -26.46 11.37
CA THR A 213 -8.95 -26.22 12.36
C THR A 213 -10.35 -26.56 11.82
N GLY A 214 -10.49 -27.02 10.57
CA GLY A 214 -11.75 -27.48 10.00
C GLY A 214 -12.80 -26.39 9.82
N ARG A 215 -12.41 -25.13 9.56
CA ARG A 215 -13.34 -24.01 9.28
C ARG A 215 -13.69 -23.87 7.80
N ILE A 216 -12.88 -24.41 6.92
CA ILE A 216 -13.09 -24.34 5.46
C ILE A 216 -12.90 -25.71 4.81
N HIS A 217 -13.50 -25.87 3.64
CA HIS A 217 -13.25 -27.02 2.77
C HIS A 217 -11.88 -26.88 2.05
N PRO A 218 -11.22 -28.00 1.67
CA PRO A 218 -9.94 -27.98 0.96
C PRO A 218 -9.90 -27.13 -0.32
N ASP A 219 -11.03 -27.05 -1.03
CA ASP A 219 -11.23 -26.31 -2.28
C ASP A 219 -11.66 -24.84 -2.06
N ALA A 220 -11.81 -24.40 -0.82
CA ALA A 220 -12.24 -23.05 -0.50
C ALA A 220 -11.20 -22.01 -0.96
N HIS A 221 -11.68 -20.98 -1.65
CA HIS A 221 -10.82 -19.95 -2.23
C HIS A 221 -10.99 -18.60 -1.53
N ILE A 222 -9.92 -18.15 -0.86
CA ILE A 222 -9.85 -16.83 -0.23
C ILE A 222 -9.79 -15.75 -1.33
N THR A 223 -10.69 -14.77 -1.29
CA THR A 223 -10.71 -13.64 -2.24
C THR A 223 -10.29 -12.31 -1.60
N HIS A 224 -10.30 -12.26 -0.26
CA HIS A 224 -9.83 -11.13 0.53
C HIS A 224 -9.18 -11.61 1.82
N LEU A 225 -8.14 -10.90 2.24
CA LEU A 225 -7.49 -11.09 3.54
C LEU A 225 -7.19 -9.73 4.16
N GLU A 226 -7.57 -9.56 5.42
CA GLU A 226 -7.15 -8.47 6.28
C GLU A 226 -6.38 -9.02 7.48
N ILE A 227 -5.28 -8.35 7.85
CA ILE A 227 -4.51 -8.61 9.06
C ILE A 227 -4.57 -7.35 9.93
N ARG A 228 -4.86 -7.52 11.22
CA ARG A 228 -4.89 -6.46 12.23
C ARG A 228 -3.97 -6.85 13.37
N THR A 229 -3.18 -5.91 13.88
CA THR A 229 -2.26 -6.14 15.00
C THR A 229 -2.39 -5.07 16.07
N TRP A 230 -2.13 -5.44 17.32
CA TRP A 230 -2.19 -4.53 18.47
C TRP A 230 -1.25 -4.99 19.59
N ARG A 231 -0.84 -4.06 20.45
CA ARG A 231 -0.17 -4.42 21.71
C ARG A 231 -1.16 -5.13 22.64
N PRO A 232 -0.80 -6.27 23.23
CA PRO A 232 -1.56 -6.82 24.35
C PRO A 232 -1.64 -5.76 25.47
N ARG A 233 -2.78 -5.74 26.17
CA ARG A 233 -2.97 -4.88 27.36
C ARG A 233 -2.29 -5.49 28.56
#